data_AF-A0A2V8D2T5-F1
#
_entry.id   AF-A0A2V8D2T5-F1
#
_cell.length_a   1.000
_cell.length_b   1.000
_cell.length_c   1.000
_cell.angle_alpha   90.00
_cell.angle_beta   90.00
_cell.angle_gamma   90.00
#
_symmetry.space_group_name_H-M   'P 1'
#
loop_
_entity.id
_entity.type
_entity.pdbx_description
1 polymer ?
#
loop_
_entity_poly.entity_id
_entity_poly.type
_entity_poly.pdbx_seq_one_letter_code
_entity_poly.pdbx_strand_id
1 'polypeptide(L)'
;KLETETADDFILPETTTIRQATVVGLIPTGTPLSSINNVEIEVYRVFPNDSLDPPSGNVPTRTNSPADVEVDTATRDGSLGTLHFTASLLSSSVTVLNTVVTGINKAPQNVTRGEGAATGEEVEITITCDPPIILPSDHYFFRPEVGVIGGDFLYLAAPRPIAAPGTPFLPDLQAWIRNSNLKPDWLRIGTDIIDGASSPTFNMTFSLTGDAIPKAGTPGHANCHGKSVSALAHQFGGISAAASALGFSGVAALQDGLRAFCGK
;
A
#
# COMPACT_ATOMS: atom_id res chain seq x y z
N LYS A 1 -3.40 14.95 16.84
CA LYS A 1 -3.16 15.08 15.40
C LYS A 1 -4.17 14.18 14.69
N LEU A 2 -4.72 14.58 13.53
CA LEU A 2 -5.58 13.68 12.77
C LEU A 2 -4.69 12.61 12.12
N GLU A 3 -5.14 11.37 12.17
CA GLU A 3 -4.53 10.29 11.40
C GLU A 3 -4.66 10.60 9.91
N THR A 4 -3.59 10.37 9.17
CA THR A 4 -3.50 10.56 7.72
C THR A 4 -3.08 9.27 7.07
N GLU A 5 -3.68 8.96 5.94
CA GLU A 5 -3.43 7.72 5.22
C GLU A 5 -3.09 8.06 3.78
N THR A 6 -2.00 7.50 3.26
CA THR A 6 -1.57 7.73 1.89
C THR A 6 -1.51 6.39 1.16
N ALA A 7 -1.99 6.35 -0.07
CA ALA A 7 -2.02 5.12 -0.86
C ALA A 7 -1.71 5.38 -2.32
N ASP A 8 -1.11 4.40 -2.98
CA ASP A 8 -0.79 4.46 -4.40
C ASP A 8 -0.93 3.08 -5.05
N ASP A 9 -1.09 3.06 -6.37
CA ASP A 9 -1.64 1.90 -7.05
C ASP A 9 -0.61 0.88 -7.54
N PHE A 10 -1.07 -0.37 -7.66
CA PHE A 10 -0.35 -1.45 -8.32
C PHE A 10 -1.33 -2.42 -8.98
N ILE A 11 -0.87 -3.12 -10.01
CA ILE A 11 -1.68 -4.09 -10.75
C ILE A 11 -1.08 -5.48 -10.62
N LEU A 12 -1.92 -6.46 -10.30
CA LEU A 12 -1.58 -7.87 -10.32
C LEU A 12 -2.25 -8.55 -11.52
N PRO A 13 -1.50 -9.03 -12.52
CA PRO A 13 -2.08 -9.68 -13.70
C PRO A 13 -2.59 -11.11 -13.41
N GLU A 14 -2.14 -11.71 -12.31
CA GLU A 14 -2.55 -13.02 -11.83
C GLU A 14 -2.52 -13.06 -10.29
N THR A 15 -3.08 -14.12 -9.69
CA THR A 15 -3.01 -14.30 -8.24
C THR A 15 -1.56 -14.28 -7.79
N THR A 16 -1.24 -13.46 -6.80
CA THR A 16 0.14 -13.19 -6.38
C THR A 16 0.25 -13.24 -4.87
N THR A 17 1.35 -13.84 -4.39
CA THR A 17 1.79 -13.68 -3.01
C THR A 17 2.62 -12.41 -2.88
N ILE A 18 2.42 -11.62 -1.84
CA ILE A 18 3.26 -10.47 -1.51
C ILE A 18 3.90 -10.76 -0.16
N ARG A 19 5.22 -10.87 -0.14
CA ARG A 19 5.98 -11.21 1.08
C ARG A 19 6.72 -10.02 1.68
N GLN A 20 7.02 -9.01 0.87
CA GLN A 20 7.84 -7.89 1.30
C GLN A 20 7.45 -6.62 0.55
N ALA A 21 7.61 -5.49 1.22
CA ALA A 21 7.51 -4.16 0.65
C ALA A 21 8.71 -3.31 1.07
N THR A 22 9.06 -2.31 0.28
CA THR A 22 9.87 -1.18 0.75
C THR A 22 9.11 0.12 0.58
N VAL A 23 9.28 1.06 1.50
CA VAL A 23 8.76 2.43 1.40
C VAL A 23 9.85 3.42 1.77
N VAL A 24 9.88 4.57 1.10
CA VAL A 24 10.86 5.63 1.37
C VAL A 24 10.15 6.91 1.79
N GLY A 25 10.66 7.55 2.83
CA GLY A 25 10.10 8.76 3.39
C GLY A 25 11.11 9.59 4.15
N LEU A 26 10.67 10.74 4.64
CA LEU A 26 11.43 11.58 5.56
C LEU A 26 10.96 11.37 7.00
N ILE A 27 11.90 11.33 7.92
CA ILE A 27 11.68 11.53 9.36
C ILE A 27 12.34 12.84 9.80
N PRO A 28 11.94 13.45 10.93
CA PRO A 28 12.56 14.68 11.41
C PRO A 28 14.06 14.49 11.67
N THR A 29 14.88 15.49 11.34
CA THR A 29 16.34 15.43 11.54
C THR A 29 16.71 15.10 12.99
N GLY A 30 17.65 14.17 13.16
CA GLY A 30 18.11 13.69 14.46
C GLY A 30 17.19 12.68 15.14
N THR A 31 16.10 12.27 14.50
CA THR A 31 15.20 11.22 15.02
C THR A 31 15.90 9.86 14.95
N PRO A 32 16.14 9.18 16.08
CA PRO A 32 16.73 7.84 16.04
C PRO A 32 15.81 6.88 15.26
N LEU A 33 16.38 6.01 14.42
CA LEU A 33 15.59 5.01 13.67
C LEU A 33 14.77 4.09 14.58
N SER A 34 15.21 3.87 15.83
CA SER A 34 14.45 3.13 16.86
C SER A 34 13.15 3.83 17.29
N SER A 35 12.94 5.08 16.90
CA SER A 35 11.69 5.82 17.14
C SER A 35 10.60 5.44 16.14
N ILE A 36 10.94 4.73 15.05
CA ILE A 36 9.96 4.10 14.17
C ILE A 36 9.40 2.89 14.93
N ASN A 37 8.24 3.09 15.55
CA ASN A 37 7.72 2.19 16.57
C ASN A 37 6.67 1.21 16.05
N ASN A 38 6.07 1.51 14.89
CA ASN A 38 5.17 0.58 14.23
C ASN A 38 5.16 0.80 12.72
N VAL A 39 4.80 -0.25 12.00
CA VAL A 39 4.40 -0.18 10.60
C VAL A 39 3.10 -0.96 10.45
N GLU A 40 2.16 -0.39 9.71
CA GLU A 40 0.93 -1.06 9.29
C GLU A 40 0.84 -1.00 7.76
N ILE A 41 0.26 -2.03 7.15
CA ILE A 41 -0.06 -2.06 5.74
C ILE A 41 -1.51 -2.46 5.58
N GLU A 42 -2.20 -1.76 4.70
CA GLU A 42 -3.53 -2.09 4.22
C GLU A 42 -3.49 -2.13 2.69
N VAL A 43 -4.44 -2.87 2.12
CA VAL A 43 -4.63 -2.95 0.67
C VAL A 43 -6.08 -2.64 0.37
N TYR A 44 -6.30 -1.75 -0.59
CA TYR A 44 -7.64 -1.40 -1.06
C TYR A 44 -7.79 -1.82 -2.52
N ARG A 45 -9.00 -2.21 -2.94
CA ARG A 45 -9.31 -2.34 -4.38
C ARG A 45 -9.58 -0.96 -4.99
N VAL A 46 -9.53 -0.88 -6.31
CA VAL A 46 -10.02 0.31 -7.04
C VAL A 46 -11.54 0.47 -6.87
N PHE A 47 -11.99 1.68 -6.51
CA PHE A 47 -13.40 2.07 -6.52
C PHE A 47 -14.06 1.79 -7.89
N PRO A 48 -15.29 1.24 -7.97
CA PRO A 48 -16.29 1.15 -6.90
C PRO A 48 -16.28 -0.16 -6.11
N ASN A 49 -15.26 -1.01 -6.25
CA ASN A 49 -15.17 -2.22 -5.42
C ASN A 49 -15.14 -1.85 -3.93
N ASP A 50 -15.76 -2.66 -3.08
CA ASP A 50 -15.81 -2.48 -1.62
C ASP A 50 -16.23 -1.08 -1.17
N SER A 51 -17.10 -0.44 -1.94
CA SER A 51 -17.50 0.95 -1.71
C SER A 51 -19.00 1.15 -1.83
N LEU A 52 -19.50 2.20 -1.20
CA LEU A 52 -20.84 2.70 -1.47
C LEU A 52 -20.86 3.42 -2.83
N ASP A 53 -21.80 3.03 -3.69
CA ASP A 53 -22.03 3.65 -5.01
C ASP A 53 -23.53 3.98 -5.16
N PRO A 54 -23.93 5.27 -5.23
CA PRO A 54 -23.11 6.47 -5.47
C PRO A 54 -22.26 6.92 -4.26
N PRO A 55 -21.09 7.55 -4.49
CA PRO A 55 -20.22 8.04 -3.42
C PRO A 55 -20.82 9.25 -2.70
N SER A 56 -20.25 9.59 -1.54
CA SER A 56 -20.74 10.62 -0.62
C SER A 56 -20.85 12.05 -1.20
N GLY A 57 -20.10 12.33 -2.27
CA GLY A 57 -19.96 13.68 -2.84
C GLY A 57 -19.04 14.61 -2.05
N ASN A 58 -18.31 14.11 -1.04
CA ASN A 58 -17.38 14.92 -0.24
C ASN A 58 -16.08 15.30 -0.97
N VAL A 59 -15.79 14.66 -2.10
CA VAL A 59 -14.56 14.85 -2.89
C VAL A 59 -14.90 15.10 -4.36
N PRO A 60 -14.00 15.74 -5.14
CA PRO A 60 -14.25 16.05 -6.54
C PRO A 60 -14.56 14.82 -7.40
N THR A 61 -13.93 13.68 -7.11
CA THR A 61 -14.19 12.41 -7.78
C THR A 61 -13.72 11.22 -6.93
N ARG A 62 -14.40 10.08 -7.07
CA ARG A 62 -13.96 8.76 -6.57
C ARG A 62 -13.52 7.82 -7.69
N THR A 63 -13.62 8.24 -8.95
CA THR A 63 -13.20 7.42 -10.10
C THR A 63 -11.72 7.07 -9.97
N ASN A 64 -11.41 5.77 -9.99
CA ASN A 64 -10.06 5.23 -9.82
C ASN A 64 -9.39 5.65 -8.50
N SER A 65 -10.17 5.86 -7.44
CA SER A 65 -9.66 6.07 -6.08
C SER A 65 -9.56 4.73 -5.33
N PRO A 66 -8.87 4.68 -4.18
CA PRO A 66 -9.01 3.54 -3.29
C PRO A 66 -10.47 3.38 -2.82
N ALA A 67 -10.84 2.12 -2.56
CA ALA A 67 -12.14 1.74 -2.02
C ALA A 67 -12.42 2.33 -0.64
N ASP A 68 -13.67 2.21 -0.20
CA ASP A 68 -14.08 2.61 1.16
C ASP A 68 -13.51 1.67 2.23
N VAL A 69 -13.52 0.35 1.93
CA VAL A 69 -13.11 -0.73 2.84
C VAL A 69 -11.87 -1.45 2.30
N GLU A 70 -10.93 -1.73 3.19
CA GLU A 70 -9.73 -2.50 2.91
C GLU A 70 -10.03 -3.99 2.66
N VAL A 71 -9.06 -4.68 2.07
CA VAL A 71 -9.05 -6.13 1.98
C VAL A 71 -8.51 -6.68 3.31
N ASP A 72 -9.40 -6.98 4.26
CA ASP A 72 -9.05 -7.43 5.62
C ASP A 72 -7.95 -8.51 5.67
N THR A 73 -7.99 -9.49 4.76
CA THR A 73 -7.01 -10.58 4.72
C THR A 73 -5.61 -10.15 4.29
N ALA A 74 -5.47 -8.93 3.77
CA ALA A 74 -4.22 -8.32 3.32
C ALA A 74 -3.62 -7.34 4.33
N THR A 75 -4.33 -7.01 5.43
CA THR A 75 -3.80 -6.12 6.47
C THR A 75 -2.67 -6.78 7.25
N ARG A 76 -1.57 -6.08 7.49
CA ARG A 76 -0.51 -6.50 8.43
C ARG A 76 -0.10 -5.34 9.32
N ASP A 77 0.22 -5.63 10.57
CA ASP A 77 0.55 -4.66 11.60
C ASP A 77 1.69 -5.23 12.47
N GLY A 78 2.77 -4.45 12.60
CA GLY A 78 3.94 -4.83 13.39
C GLY A 78 3.62 -4.97 14.88
N SER A 79 2.66 -4.20 15.39
CA SER A 79 2.20 -4.25 16.78
C SER A 79 1.42 -5.54 17.09
N LEU A 80 0.81 -6.12 16.07
CA LEU A 80 0.12 -7.42 16.13
C LEU A 80 1.03 -8.59 15.77
N GLY A 81 2.28 -8.32 15.39
CA GLY A 81 3.25 -9.33 14.99
C GLY A 81 2.92 -10.00 13.66
N THR A 82 2.11 -9.36 12.81
CA THR A 82 1.76 -9.90 11.48
C THR A 82 2.69 -9.35 10.38
N LEU A 83 3.63 -8.49 10.74
CA LEU A 83 4.78 -8.15 9.91
C LEU A 83 6.01 -7.92 10.79
N HIS A 84 7.17 -7.90 10.14
CA HIS A 84 8.42 -7.40 10.69
C HIS A 84 8.93 -6.26 9.82
N PHE A 85 9.64 -5.31 10.41
CA PHE A 85 10.23 -4.22 9.64
C PHE A 85 11.60 -3.82 10.16
N THR A 86 12.39 -3.24 9.26
CA THR A 86 13.69 -2.61 9.58
C THR A 86 13.80 -1.28 8.86
N ALA A 87 14.45 -0.31 9.49
CA ALA A 87 14.70 1.00 8.89
C ALA A 87 16.19 1.20 8.61
N SER A 88 16.50 1.85 7.48
CA SER A 88 17.86 2.25 7.12
C SER A 88 17.89 3.71 6.67
N LEU A 89 18.89 4.46 7.15
CA LEU A 89 19.15 5.82 6.69
C LEU A 89 19.73 5.78 5.27
N LEU A 90 19.09 6.46 4.32
CA LEU A 90 19.57 6.65 2.96
C LEU A 90 20.37 7.96 2.83
N SER A 91 19.84 9.04 3.39
CA SER A 91 20.47 10.35 3.39
C SER A 91 20.20 11.11 4.68
N SER A 92 21.24 11.74 5.23
CA SER A 92 21.15 12.52 6.47
C SER A 92 20.41 13.84 6.33
N SER A 93 20.17 14.31 5.09
CA SER A 93 19.43 15.54 4.84
C SER A 93 18.90 15.58 3.42
N VAL A 94 17.58 15.62 3.29
CA VAL A 94 16.86 15.84 2.03
C VAL A 94 15.80 16.90 2.26
N THR A 95 15.63 17.80 1.29
CA THR A 95 14.58 18.82 1.30
C THR A 95 13.58 18.52 0.20
N VAL A 96 12.31 18.39 0.56
CA VAL A 96 11.18 18.38 -0.39
C VAL A 96 10.61 19.78 -0.54
N LEU A 97 10.09 20.09 -1.72
CA LEU A 97 9.56 21.43 -2.03
C LEU A 97 8.17 21.68 -1.44
N ASN A 98 7.42 20.62 -1.13
CA ASN A 98 6.08 20.72 -0.57
C ASN A 98 5.73 19.49 0.28
N THR A 99 4.77 19.63 1.17
CA THR A 99 4.16 18.55 1.96
C THR A 99 2.64 18.64 1.90
N VAL A 100 1.97 17.53 2.21
CA VAL A 100 0.53 17.50 2.52
C VAL A 100 0.35 16.67 3.78
N VAL A 101 -0.02 17.31 4.89
CA VAL A 101 -0.14 16.67 6.21
C VAL A 101 -1.45 17.04 6.90
N THR A 102 -1.86 18.31 6.85
CA THR A 102 -3.02 18.81 7.61
C THR A 102 -4.09 19.42 6.72
N GLY A 103 -3.71 19.99 5.57
CA GLY A 103 -4.60 20.64 4.60
C GLY A 103 -5.42 19.66 3.75
N ILE A 104 -5.96 18.61 4.36
CA ILE A 104 -6.76 17.57 3.70
C ILE A 104 -8.24 17.84 4.03
N ASN A 105 -8.92 18.55 3.14
CA ASN A 105 -10.28 19.06 3.34
C ASN A 105 -11.26 18.50 2.30
N LYS A 106 -12.53 18.39 2.67
CA LYS A 106 -13.61 18.07 1.73
C LYS A 106 -13.74 19.13 0.64
N ALA A 107 -14.28 18.73 -0.50
CA ALA A 107 -14.73 19.67 -1.53
C ALA A 107 -15.86 20.58 -0.99
N PRO A 108 -15.90 21.86 -1.40
CA PRO A 108 -15.03 22.53 -2.36
C PRO A 108 -13.74 23.15 -1.79
N GLN A 109 -13.43 22.96 -0.50
CA GLN A 109 -12.25 23.55 0.17
C GLN A 109 -11.00 22.66 0.10
N ASN A 110 -11.00 21.65 -0.77
CA ASN A 110 -9.93 20.66 -0.91
C ASN A 110 -8.61 21.25 -1.41
N VAL A 111 -8.64 22.36 -2.17
CA VAL A 111 -7.43 22.99 -2.72
C VAL A 111 -6.73 23.84 -1.66
N THR A 112 -5.70 23.28 -1.02
CA THR A 112 -4.93 23.95 0.05
C THR A 112 -3.52 24.35 -0.37
N ARG A 113 -3.04 23.86 -1.51
CA ARG A 113 -1.67 24.07 -2.03
C ARG A 113 -0.54 23.41 -1.22
N GLY A 114 -0.86 22.58 -0.23
CA GLY A 114 0.11 21.94 0.66
C GLY A 114 0.66 22.89 1.73
N GLU A 115 1.58 22.40 2.56
CA GLU A 115 2.15 23.16 3.69
C GLU A 115 3.59 23.67 3.47
N GLY A 116 4.09 23.57 2.24
CA GLY A 116 5.41 24.08 1.86
C GLY A 116 6.55 23.10 2.11
N ALA A 117 7.79 23.59 1.97
CA ALA A 117 8.98 22.75 2.00
C ALA A 117 9.26 22.15 3.39
N ALA A 118 9.77 20.92 3.41
CA ALA A 118 10.21 20.24 4.61
C ALA A 118 11.61 19.64 4.39
N THR A 119 12.41 19.59 5.45
CA THR A 119 13.73 18.96 5.46
C THR A 119 13.78 17.90 6.54
N GLY A 120 14.35 16.74 6.22
CA GLY A 120 14.47 15.62 7.14
C GLY A 120 15.55 14.64 6.73
N GLU A 121 15.64 13.55 7.50
CA GLU A 121 16.46 12.39 7.15
C GLU A 121 15.65 11.46 6.26
N GLU A 122 16.20 11.09 5.11
CA GLU A 122 15.58 10.15 4.18
C GLU A 122 15.90 8.73 4.63
N VAL A 123 14.85 7.92 4.82
CA VAL A 123 14.96 6.55 5.30
C VAL A 123 14.17 5.61 4.40
N GLU A 124 14.69 4.41 4.23
CA GLU A 124 13.95 3.27 3.67
C GLU A 124 13.46 2.38 4.80
N ILE A 125 12.19 1.99 4.74
CA ILE A 125 11.60 0.98 5.61
C ILE A 125 11.40 -0.28 4.77
N THR A 126 12.07 -1.35 5.17
CA THR A 126 11.84 -2.70 4.62
C THR A 126 10.83 -3.41 5.50
N ILE A 127 9.76 -3.92 4.89
CA ILE A 127 8.61 -4.54 5.57
C ILE A 127 8.48 -5.99 5.07
N THR A 128 8.52 -6.97 5.96
CA THR A 128 8.31 -8.39 5.66
C THR A 128 6.98 -8.84 6.26
N CYS A 129 6.07 -9.31 5.42
CA CYS A 129 4.75 -9.80 5.84
C CYS A 129 4.88 -11.21 6.44
N ASP A 130 4.29 -11.44 7.61
CA ASP A 130 4.19 -12.78 8.21
C ASP A 130 2.78 -13.01 8.80
N PRO A 131 1.90 -13.75 8.12
CA PRO A 131 2.16 -14.48 6.88
C PRO A 131 2.23 -13.56 5.65
N PRO A 132 2.83 -14.00 4.53
CA PRO A 132 2.68 -13.34 3.24
C PRO A 132 1.20 -13.09 2.88
N ILE A 133 0.94 -12.01 2.16
CA ILE A 133 -0.38 -11.67 1.64
C ILE A 133 -0.64 -12.50 0.37
N ILE A 134 -1.87 -12.94 0.14
CA ILE A 134 -2.29 -13.57 -1.13
C ILE A 134 -3.45 -12.75 -1.71
N LEU A 135 -3.25 -12.17 -2.89
CA LEU A 135 -4.26 -11.38 -3.59
C LEU A 135 -4.59 -12.01 -4.93
N PRO A 136 -5.88 -12.01 -5.37
CA PRO A 136 -6.23 -12.36 -6.74
C PRO A 136 -5.67 -11.32 -7.73
N SER A 137 -5.84 -11.58 -9.03
CA SER A 137 -5.55 -10.56 -10.04
C SER A 137 -6.54 -9.42 -9.94
N ASP A 138 -6.07 -8.20 -9.75
CA ASP A 138 -6.88 -6.98 -9.74
C ASP A 138 -5.99 -5.73 -9.79
N HIS A 139 -6.64 -4.57 -9.74
CA HIS A 139 -6.02 -3.26 -9.52
C HIS A 139 -6.23 -2.83 -8.07
N TYR A 140 -5.13 -2.66 -7.34
CA TYR A 140 -5.10 -2.37 -5.92
C TYR A 140 -4.42 -1.05 -5.61
N PHE A 141 -4.60 -0.58 -4.39
CA PHE A 141 -3.82 0.46 -3.74
C PHE A 141 -3.10 -0.13 -2.54
N PHE A 142 -1.81 0.18 -2.43
CA PHE A 142 -0.99 -0.12 -1.26
C PHE A 142 -0.99 1.08 -0.33
N ARG A 143 -1.45 0.90 0.91
CA ARG A 143 -1.50 1.92 1.96
C ARG A 143 -0.57 1.49 3.09
N PRO A 144 0.67 2.00 3.13
CA PRO A 144 1.52 1.86 4.30
C PRO A 144 1.17 2.94 5.35
N GLU A 145 1.40 2.65 6.63
CA GLU A 145 1.48 3.61 7.74
C GLU A 145 2.77 3.37 8.50
N VAL A 146 3.54 4.44 8.77
CA VAL A 146 4.78 4.35 9.55
C VAL A 146 4.64 5.24 10.78
N GLY A 147 4.52 4.61 11.94
CA GLY A 147 4.48 5.28 13.23
C GLY A 147 5.87 5.75 13.65
N VAL A 148 6.03 7.06 13.90
CA VAL A 148 7.28 7.66 14.38
C VAL A 148 7.02 8.39 15.69
N ILE A 149 7.70 7.97 16.76
CA ILE A 149 7.66 8.68 18.04
C ILE A 149 8.33 10.05 17.87
N GLY A 150 7.57 11.11 18.16
CA GLY A 150 8.09 12.48 18.16
C GLY A 150 8.03 13.20 16.81
N GLY A 151 7.35 12.64 15.80
CA GLY A 151 7.20 13.30 14.50
C GLY A 151 6.32 12.52 13.53
N ASP A 152 6.39 12.92 12.26
CA ASP A 152 5.71 12.22 11.16
C ASP A 152 6.72 11.48 10.29
N PHE A 153 6.22 10.45 9.64
CA PHE A 153 6.83 9.91 8.44
C PHE A 153 6.20 10.59 7.21
N LEU A 154 7.00 11.33 6.43
CA LEU A 154 6.54 11.98 5.21
C LEU A 154 6.92 11.12 4.01
N TYR A 155 5.94 10.42 3.41
CA TYR A 155 6.18 9.62 2.21
C TYR A 155 6.75 10.47 1.07
N LEU A 156 7.83 9.99 0.45
CA LEU A 156 8.44 10.66 -0.69
C LEU A 156 7.69 10.32 -1.98
N ALA A 157 7.63 11.31 -2.87
CA ALA A 157 7.07 11.16 -4.21
C ALA A 157 8.09 10.51 -5.16
N ALA A 158 7.58 9.69 -6.08
CA ALA A 158 8.29 9.09 -7.20
C ALA A 158 7.75 9.62 -8.54
N PRO A 159 8.56 9.56 -9.62
CA PRO A 159 8.11 9.94 -10.95
C PRO A 159 6.89 9.15 -11.42
N ARG A 160 6.01 9.84 -12.14
CA ARG A 160 4.86 9.29 -12.83
C ARG A 160 4.89 9.75 -14.30
N PRO A 161 4.78 8.84 -15.29
CA PRO A 161 4.56 7.41 -15.11
C PRO A 161 5.77 6.67 -14.55
N ILE A 162 5.55 5.49 -13.96
CA ILE A 162 6.61 4.60 -13.48
C ILE A 162 7.56 4.28 -14.64
N ALA A 163 8.85 4.47 -14.40
CA ALA A 163 9.92 4.13 -15.31
C ALA A 163 10.91 3.18 -14.61
N ALA A 164 11.86 2.62 -15.38
CA ALA A 164 12.94 1.82 -14.83
C ALA A 164 13.68 2.60 -13.71
N PRO A 165 14.02 1.97 -12.58
CA PRO A 165 14.01 0.52 -12.32
C PRO A 165 12.65 -0.07 -11.90
N GLY A 166 11.60 0.75 -11.76
CA GLY A 166 10.24 0.26 -11.51
C GLY A 166 9.65 -0.52 -12.68
N THR A 167 8.49 -1.15 -12.45
CA THR A 167 7.76 -1.92 -13.47
C THR A 167 6.61 -1.07 -14.02
N PRO A 168 6.71 -0.54 -15.26
CA PRO A 168 5.63 0.26 -15.83
C PRO A 168 4.35 -0.57 -16.03
N PHE A 169 3.20 0.02 -15.74
CA PHE A 169 1.88 -0.56 -15.99
C PHE A 169 0.89 0.49 -16.51
N LEU A 170 -0.26 0.05 -17.02
CA LEU A 170 -1.30 0.92 -17.57
C LEU A 170 -2.71 0.47 -17.11
N PRO A 171 -3.58 1.40 -16.68
CA PRO A 171 -3.26 2.79 -16.37
C PRO A 171 -2.41 2.87 -15.09
N ASP A 172 -1.33 3.64 -15.13
CA ASP A 172 -0.66 4.17 -13.93
C ASP A 172 -1.61 5.23 -13.33
N LEU A 173 -1.96 5.14 -12.06
CA LEU A 173 -2.77 6.16 -11.38
C LEU A 173 -1.83 7.12 -10.62
N GLN A 174 -2.34 7.90 -9.67
CA GLN A 174 -1.51 8.86 -8.93
C GLN A 174 -1.74 8.66 -7.44
N ALA A 175 -0.84 9.16 -6.61
CA ALA A 175 -0.96 9.04 -5.16
C ALA A 175 -2.23 9.74 -4.60
N TRP A 176 -2.85 9.06 -3.64
CA TRP A 176 -4.05 9.49 -2.92
C TRP A 176 -3.77 9.66 -1.43
N ILE A 177 -4.55 10.52 -0.78
CA ILE A 177 -4.49 10.75 0.66
C ILE A 177 -5.88 10.92 1.25
N ARG A 178 -6.05 10.53 2.51
CA ARG A 178 -7.21 10.89 3.33
C ARG A 178 -6.82 11.15 4.78
N ASN A 179 -7.74 11.75 5.52
CA ASN A 179 -7.68 11.83 6.98
C ASN A 179 -8.99 11.30 7.58
N SER A 180 -9.05 11.21 8.90
CA SER A 180 -10.24 10.72 9.60
C SER A 180 -11.53 11.50 9.32
N ASN A 181 -11.45 12.78 8.92
CA ASN A 181 -12.64 13.59 8.56
C ASN A 181 -13.12 13.35 7.13
N LEU A 182 -12.25 12.78 6.29
CA LEU A 182 -12.54 12.47 4.89
C LEU A 182 -13.04 11.04 4.72
N LYS A 183 -12.72 10.11 5.64
CA LYS A 183 -13.17 8.71 5.59
C LYS A 183 -14.67 8.61 5.26
N PRO A 184 -15.07 7.76 4.29
CA PRO A 184 -14.22 6.80 3.57
C PRO A 184 -13.53 7.37 2.31
N ASP A 185 -13.78 8.63 1.96
CA ASP A 185 -13.33 9.24 0.70
C ASP A 185 -11.82 9.53 0.66
N TRP A 186 -11.32 9.66 -0.57
CA TRP A 186 -9.90 9.91 -0.87
C TRP A 186 -9.75 11.11 -1.81
N LEU A 187 -8.66 11.85 -1.66
CA LEU A 187 -8.26 12.95 -2.55
C LEU A 187 -6.98 12.60 -3.28
N ARG A 188 -6.88 12.94 -4.56
CA ARG A 188 -5.61 12.90 -5.29
C ARG A 188 -4.72 14.01 -4.76
N ILE A 189 -3.53 13.67 -4.29
CA ILE A 189 -2.65 14.66 -3.63
C ILE A 189 -2.30 15.78 -4.60
N GLY A 190 -1.80 15.41 -5.78
CA GLY A 190 -1.44 16.34 -6.84
C GLY A 190 -2.62 17.13 -7.37
N THR A 191 -3.65 16.42 -7.84
CA THR A 191 -4.77 17.04 -8.57
C THR A 191 -5.71 17.82 -7.66
N ASP A 192 -6.13 17.23 -6.54
CA ASP A 192 -7.23 17.78 -5.74
C ASP A 192 -6.75 18.69 -4.60
N ILE A 193 -5.51 18.55 -4.12
CA ILE A 193 -5.00 19.33 -2.97
C ILE A 193 -4.00 20.39 -3.42
N ILE A 194 -2.94 19.99 -4.12
CA ILE A 194 -1.90 20.90 -4.60
C ILE A 194 -2.43 21.76 -5.76
N ASP A 195 -3.12 21.13 -6.72
CA ASP A 195 -3.70 21.76 -7.90
C ASP A 195 -2.64 22.52 -8.76
N GLY A 196 -3.05 23.33 -9.74
CA GLY A 196 -2.16 24.16 -10.58
C GLY A 196 -2.50 24.06 -12.07
N ALA A 197 -1.91 24.93 -12.90
CA ALA A 197 -2.16 24.93 -14.36
C ALA A 197 -1.78 23.59 -15.04
N SER A 198 -0.87 22.84 -14.42
CA SER A 198 -0.63 21.41 -14.64
C SER A 198 -0.39 20.78 -13.27
N SER A 199 -1.45 20.26 -12.63
CA SER A 199 -1.34 19.71 -11.29
C SER A 199 -0.26 18.61 -11.27
N PRO A 200 0.69 18.65 -10.32
CA PRO A 200 1.79 17.69 -10.31
C PRO A 200 1.25 16.31 -9.94
N THR A 201 1.12 15.40 -10.90
CA THR A 201 0.77 14.01 -10.60
C THR A 201 2.05 13.21 -10.37
N PHE A 202 2.09 12.42 -9.30
CA PHE A 202 3.24 11.62 -8.90
C PHE A 202 2.77 10.33 -8.24
N ASN A 203 3.71 9.40 -8.10
CA ASN A 203 3.52 8.13 -7.41
C ASN A 203 4.16 8.20 -6.02
N MET A 204 3.90 7.25 -5.15
CA MET A 204 4.64 7.08 -3.90
C MET A 204 5.92 6.27 -4.16
N THR A 205 6.98 6.56 -3.41
CA THR A 205 8.21 5.76 -3.47
C THR A 205 8.04 4.47 -2.65
N PHE A 206 7.53 3.42 -3.30
CA PHE A 206 7.45 2.07 -2.73
C PHE A 206 7.81 0.97 -3.74
N SER A 207 8.08 -0.22 -3.23
CA SER A 207 8.17 -1.44 -4.04
C SER A 207 7.47 -2.59 -3.34
N LEU A 208 6.94 -3.53 -4.12
CA LEU A 208 6.35 -4.78 -3.64
C LEU A 208 7.12 -5.95 -4.22
N THR A 209 7.41 -6.94 -3.38
CA THR A 209 8.11 -8.16 -3.76
C THR A 209 7.21 -9.36 -3.46
N GLY A 210 7.07 -10.21 -4.47
CA GLY A 210 6.11 -11.28 -4.47
C GLY A 210 6.34 -12.31 -5.56
N ASP A 211 5.54 -13.37 -5.52
CA ASP A 211 5.55 -14.46 -6.50
C ASP A 211 4.13 -14.75 -7.00
N ALA A 212 3.98 -14.79 -8.31
CA ALA A 212 2.75 -15.21 -8.95
C ALA A 212 2.43 -16.68 -8.66
N ILE A 213 1.13 -16.98 -8.58
CA ILE A 213 0.55 -18.32 -8.49
C ILE A 213 -0.30 -18.55 -9.74
N PRO A 214 0.30 -18.97 -10.86
CA PRO A 214 -0.44 -19.21 -12.09
C PRO A 214 -1.49 -20.30 -11.87
N LYS A 215 -2.71 -20.08 -12.36
CA LYS A 215 -3.84 -21.03 -12.26
C LYS A 215 -4.30 -21.30 -10.83
N ALA A 216 -4.09 -20.36 -9.90
CA ALA A 216 -4.74 -20.39 -8.60
C ALA A 216 -6.27 -20.54 -8.74
N GLY A 217 -6.91 -21.05 -7.68
CA GLY A 217 -8.36 -21.06 -7.58
C GLY A 217 -8.92 -19.64 -7.45
N THR A 218 -10.15 -19.43 -7.91
CA THR A 218 -10.85 -18.15 -7.79
C THR A 218 -11.53 -18.03 -6.43
N PRO A 219 -11.29 -16.95 -5.64
CA PRO A 219 -11.98 -16.71 -4.37
C PRO A 219 -13.50 -16.88 -4.47
N GLY A 220 -14.12 -17.41 -3.41
CA GLY A 220 -15.57 -17.71 -3.36
C GLY A 220 -16.01 -18.97 -4.11
N HIS A 221 -15.17 -19.57 -4.97
CA HIS A 221 -15.52 -20.83 -5.64
C HIS A 221 -15.23 -22.05 -4.74
N ALA A 222 -16.11 -23.06 -4.80
CA ALA A 222 -16.00 -24.26 -3.95
C ALA A 222 -14.64 -24.98 -4.06
N ASN A 223 -14.06 -25.03 -5.27
CA ASN A 223 -12.78 -25.66 -5.57
C ASN A 223 -11.56 -24.72 -5.48
N CYS A 224 -11.74 -23.48 -5.01
CA CYS A 224 -10.68 -22.47 -4.91
C CYS A 224 -9.43 -23.04 -4.22
N HIS A 225 -9.60 -23.52 -2.99
CA HIS A 225 -8.51 -24.00 -2.17
C HIS A 225 -7.75 -25.17 -2.82
N GLY A 226 -8.48 -26.18 -3.32
CA GLY A 226 -7.86 -27.35 -3.96
C GLY A 226 -7.08 -26.99 -5.22
N LYS A 227 -7.60 -26.05 -6.03
CA LYS A 227 -6.90 -25.54 -7.21
C LYS A 227 -5.63 -24.78 -6.84
N SER A 228 -5.69 -23.87 -5.87
CA SER A 228 -4.50 -23.11 -5.45
C SER A 228 -3.42 -24.00 -4.86
N VAL A 229 -3.79 -24.98 -4.03
CA VAL A 229 -2.84 -25.98 -3.50
C VAL A 229 -2.20 -26.78 -4.64
N SER A 230 -2.99 -27.23 -5.60
CA SER A 230 -2.48 -27.98 -6.76
C SER A 230 -1.55 -27.13 -7.63
N ALA A 231 -1.91 -25.87 -7.90
CA ALA A 231 -1.10 -24.93 -8.66
C ALA A 231 0.28 -24.73 -8.01
N LEU A 232 0.30 -24.44 -6.71
CA LEU A 232 1.53 -24.26 -5.94
C LEU A 232 2.38 -25.54 -5.88
N ALA A 233 1.75 -26.70 -5.64
CA ALA A 233 2.47 -27.97 -5.62
C ALA A 233 3.11 -28.28 -6.98
N HIS A 234 2.43 -27.97 -8.09
CA HIS A 234 3.01 -28.11 -9.43
C HIS A 234 4.15 -27.12 -9.69
N GLN A 235 3.98 -25.85 -9.31
CA GLN A 235 4.95 -24.79 -9.56
C GLN A 235 6.26 -24.99 -8.79
N PHE A 236 6.16 -25.38 -7.51
CA PHE A 236 7.33 -25.48 -6.62
C PHE A 236 7.80 -26.93 -6.39
N GLY A 237 7.21 -27.93 -7.05
CA GLY A 237 7.56 -29.34 -6.87
C GLY A 237 7.08 -29.95 -5.54
N GLY A 238 6.09 -29.33 -4.90
CA GLY A 238 5.46 -29.82 -3.68
C GLY A 238 5.01 -28.69 -2.75
N ILE A 239 4.01 -28.95 -1.91
CA ILE A 239 3.42 -27.90 -1.07
C ILE A 239 4.38 -27.39 0.03
N SER A 240 5.30 -28.25 0.50
CA SER A 240 6.33 -27.84 1.46
C SER A 240 7.37 -26.91 0.84
N ALA A 241 7.75 -27.17 -0.42
CA ALA A 241 8.65 -26.31 -1.17
C ALA A 241 7.98 -24.96 -1.48
N ALA A 242 6.69 -24.99 -1.84
CA ALA A 242 5.90 -23.77 -2.03
C ALA A 242 5.85 -22.91 -0.77
N ALA A 243 5.55 -23.48 0.40
CA ALA A 243 5.50 -22.74 1.65
C ALA A 243 6.83 -22.02 1.94
N SER A 244 7.95 -22.73 1.81
CA SER A 244 9.27 -22.15 2.02
C SER A 244 9.63 -21.08 0.98
N ALA A 245 9.32 -21.29 -0.30
CA ALA A 245 9.68 -20.37 -1.38
C ALA A 245 8.88 -19.06 -1.30
N LEU A 246 7.60 -19.14 -0.93
CA LEU A 246 6.71 -18.00 -0.81
C LEU A 246 6.87 -17.22 0.50
N GLY A 247 7.69 -17.71 1.44
CA GLY A 247 7.96 -17.04 2.71
C GLY A 247 6.96 -17.36 3.84
N PHE A 248 6.18 -18.44 3.73
CA PHE A 248 5.33 -18.89 4.84
C PHE A 248 6.15 -19.66 5.88
N SER A 249 5.80 -19.51 7.16
CA SER A 249 6.44 -20.22 8.27
C SER A 249 6.29 -21.75 8.23
N GLY A 250 5.37 -22.26 7.41
CA GLY A 250 5.22 -23.69 7.13
C GLY A 250 4.00 -24.01 6.27
N VAL A 251 3.81 -25.30 5.98
CA VAL A 251 2.67 -25.77 5.17
C VAL A 251 1.33 -25.40 5.82
N ALA A 252 1.22 -25.50 7.15
CA ALA A 252 0.00 -25.12 7.86
C ALA A 252 -0.36 -23.64 7.62
N ALA A 253 0.60 -22.72 7.81
CA ALA A 253 0.41 -21.30 7.57
C ALA A 253 0.04 -21.00 6.10
N LEU A 254 0.66 -21.68 5.14
CA LEU A 254 0.27 -21.57 3.73
C LEU A 254 -1.18 -22.02 3.50
N GLN A 255 -1.59 -23.14 4.10
CA GLN A 255 -2.96 -23.66 3.96
C GLN A 255 -3.99 -22.71 4.59
N ASP A 256 -3.67 -22.09 5.72
CA ASP A 256 -4.53 -21.10 6.36
C ASP A 256 -4.64 -19.82 5.52
N GLY A 257 -3.52 -19.34 4.98
CA GLY A 257 -3.52 -18.21 4.03
C GLY A 257 -4.38 -18.50 2.79
N LEU A 258 -4.31 -19.71 2.24
CA LEU A 258 -5.16 -20.11 1.11
C LEU A 258 -6.64 -20.27 1.48
N ARG A 259 -6.96 -20.66 2.72
CA ARG A 259 -8.35 -20.70 3.21
C ARG A 259 -8.92 -19.30 3.29
N ALA A 260 -8.18 -18.37 3.91
CA ALA A 260 -8.55 -16.96 3.99
C ALA A 260 -8.75 -16.34 2.60
N PHE A 261 -7.77 -16.52 1.70
CA PHE A 261 -7.86 -16.10 0.29
C PHE A 261 -9.12 -16.63 -0.41
N CYS A 262 -9.53 -17.86 -0.11
CA CYS A 262 -10.71 -18.48 -0.72
C CYS A 262 -12.04 -18.15 -0.01
N GLY A 263 -12.03 -17.40 1.10
CA GLY A 263 -13.20 -17.09 1.91
C GLY A 263 -13.74 -18.30 2.68
N LYS A 264 -12.84 -19.14 3.23
CA LYS A 264 -13.19 -20.36 3.99
C LYS A 264 -12.63 -20.34 5.41
#